data_AF-A0A383APY6-F1
#
_entry.id   AF-A0A383APY6-F1
#
_cell.length_a   1.000
_cell.length_b   1.000
_cell.length_c   1.000
_cell.angle_alpha   90.00
_cell.angle_beta   90.00
_cell.angle_gamma   90.00
#
_symmetry.space_group_name_H-M   'P 1'
#
loop_
_entity.id
_entity.type
_entity.pdbx_description
1 polymer ?
#
loop_
_entity_poly.entity_id
_entity_poly.type
_entity_poly.pdbx_seq_one_letter_code
_entity_poly.pdbx_strand_id
1 'polypeptide(L)'
;MKANAPKAYGVSFVCNAVMAAAMPVLAEYMVLDTVAQALKLAVLVFGGFVGPVGLVNNFYSDLPIGAWLLDGAYQFINLVLMAVIVALWL
;
A
#
# COMPACT_ATOMS: atom_id res chain seq x y z
N MET A 1 -1.79 23.22 10.57
CA MET A 1 -2.20 22.29 9.49
C MET A 1 -1.91 22.96 8.15
N LYS A 2 -1.25 22.28 7.20
CA LYS A 2 -0.93 22.89 5.88
C LYS A 2 -2.24 23.27 5.16
N ALA A 3 -2.26 24.43 4.49
CA ALA A 3 -3.45 24.95 3.79
C ALA A 3 -4.05 24.00 2.72
N ASN A 4 -3.28 23.02 2.24
CA ASN A 4 -3.71 22.00 1.27
C ASN A 4 -4.16 20.67 1.90
N ALA A 5 -4.29 20.59 3.23
CA ALA A 5 -4.65 19.35 3.91
C ALA A 5 -5.94 18.70 3.36
N PRO A 6 -7.05 19.42 3.11
CA PRO A 6 -8.29 18.80 2.61
C PRO A 6 -8.12 18.14 1.24
N LYS A 7 -7.38 18.81 0.34
CA LYS A 7 -7.08 18.29 -1.01
C LYS A 7 -6.21 17.04 -0.93
N ALA A 8 -5.19 17.05 -0.07
CA ALA A 8 -4.32 15.90 0.15
C ALA A 8 -5.12 14.69 0.67
N TYR A 9 -6.02 14.89 1.65
CA TYR A 9 -6.89 13.81 2.13
C TYR A 9 -7.81 13.26 1.04
N GLY A 10 -8.40 14.12 0.21
CA GLY A 10 -9.24 13.70 -0.91
C GLY A 10 -8.47 12.85 -1.93
N VAL A 11 -7.27 13.27 -2.31
CA VAL A 11 -6.40 12.50 -3.21
C VAL A 11 -6.00 11.17 -2.57
N SER A 12 -5.59 11.19 -1.30
CA SER A 12 -5.23 9.97 -0.57
C SER A 12 -6.38 8.98 -0.51
N PHE A 13 -7.61 9.43 -0.28
CA PHE A 13 -8.79 8.58 -0.27
C PHE A 13 -9.01 7.89 -1.61
N VAL A 14 -8.97 8.65 -2.72
CA VAL A 14 -9.13 8.09 -4.07
C VAL A 14 -8.02 7.08 -4.40
N CYS A 15 -6.76 7.41 -4.10
CA CYS A 15 -5.65 6.48 -4.32
C CYS A 15 -5.81 5.19 -3.49
N ASN A 16 -6.23 5.29 -2.23
CA ASN A 16 -6.49 4.11 -1.40
C ASN A 16 -7.67 3.28 -1.92
N ALA A 17 -8.73 3.91 -2.42
CA ALA A 17 -9.86 3.21 -3.02
C ALA A 17 -9.43 2.45 -4.29
N VAL A 18 -8.59 3.06 -5.14
CA VAL A 18 -8.04 2.39 -6.33
C VAL A 18 -7.17 1.19 -5.95
N MET A 19 -6.28 1.35 -4.96
CA MET A 19 -5.49 0.22 -4.45
C MET A 19 -6.40 -0.89 -3.91
N ALA A 20 -7.38 -0.56 -3.08
CA ALA A 20 -8.33 -1.52 -2.53
C ALA A 20 -9.12 -2.26 -3.62
N ALA A 21 -9.49 -1.60 -4.72
CA ALA A 21 -10.15 -2.23 -5.86
C ALA A 21 -9.22 -3.15 -6.66
N ALA A 22 -7.92 -2.87 -6.70
CA ALA A 22 -6.94 -3.74 -7.38
C ALA A 22 -6.62 -5.01 -6.58
N MET A 23 -6.69 -4.97 -5.25
CA MET A 23 -6.40 -6.11 -4.37
C MET A 23 -7.26 -7.37 -4.65
N PRO A 24 -8.60 -7.30 -4.80
CA PRO A 24 -9.41 -8.48 -5.12
C PRO A 24 -9.08 -9.07 -6.49
N VAL A 25 -8.80 -8.23 -7.49
CA VAL A 25 -8.36 -8.71 -8.82
C VAL A 25 -7.05 -9.50 -8.71
N LEU A 26 -6.08 -9.00 -7.96
CA LEU A 26 -4.84 -9.72 -7.71
C LEU A 26 -5.06 -10.99 -6.88
N ALA A 27 -6.00 -10.96 -5.93
CA ALA A 27 -6.33 -12.10 -5.10
C ALA A 27 -6.96 -13.24 -5.90
N GLU A 28 -7.85 -12.93 -6.85
CA GLU A 28 -8.44 -13.89 -7.79
C GLU A 28 -7.37 -14.56 -8.65
N TYR A 29 -6.44 -13.79 -9.23
CA TYR A 29 -5.36 -14.35 -10.06
C TYR A 29 -4.40 -15.27 -9.27
N MET A 30 -4.24 -15.00 -7.99
CA MET A 30 -3.37 -15.77 -7.10
C MET A 30 -4.09 -16.92 -6.39
N VAL A 31 -5.42 -17.05 -6.57
CA VAL A 31 -6.28 -18.03 -5.88
C VAL A 31 -6.04 -17.98 -4.37
N LEU A 32 -6.28 -16.80 -3.78
CA LEU A 32 -6.10 -16.58 -2.35
C LEU A 32 -7.23 -17.22 -1.54
N ASP A 33 -6.91 -18.29 -0.81
CA ASP A 33 -7.84 -18.98 0.10
C ASP A 33 -7.44 -18.84 1.58
N THR A 34 -6.27 -18.25 1.86
CA THR A 34 -5.71 -18.20 3.21
C THR A 34 -5.08 -16.86 3.56
N VAL A 35 -5.12 -16.52 4.85
CA VAL A 35 -4.43 -15.33 5.42
C VAL A 35 -2.93 -15.35 5.13
N ALA A 36 -2.30 -16.53 5.09
CA ALA A 36 -0.88 -16.65 4.77
C ALA A 36 -0.58 -16.23 3.32
N GLN A 37 -1.45 -16.55 2.36
CA GLN A 37 -1.32 -16.07 0.98
C GLN A 37 -1.61 -14.56 0.89
N ALA A 38 -2.51 -14.01 1.72
CA ALA A 38 -2.77 -12.57 1.82
C ALA A 38 -1.53 -11.78 2.25
N LEU A 39 -0.81 -12.28 3.25
CA LEU A 39 0.46 -11.69 3.68
C LEU A 39 1.51 -11.74 2.56
N LYS A 40 1.58 -12.85 1.81
CA LYS A 40 2.47 -12.95 0.64
C LYS A 40 2.12 -11.92 -0.43
N LEU A 41 0.83 -11.72 -0.73
CA LEU A 41 0.38 -10.69 -1.67
C LEU A 41 0.82 -9.30 -1.22
N ALA A 42 0.60 -8.93 0.06
CA ALA A 42 1.01 -7.64 0.58
C ALA A 42 2.54 -7.42 0.50
N VAL A 43 3.33 -8.45 0.84
CA VAL A 43 4.80 -8.42 0.71
C VAL A 43 5.21 -8.27 -0.75
N LEU A 44 4.54 -8.94 -1.69
CA LEU A 44 4.88 -8.89 -3.11
C LEU A 44 4.53 -7.53 -3.73
N VAL A 45 3.36 -6.97 -3.39
CA VAL A 45 2.95 -5.63 -3.85
C VAL A 45 3.86 -4.56 -3.26
N PHE A 46 4.19 -4.65 -1.96
CA PHE A 46 5.11 -3.71 -1.34
C PHE A 46 6.54 -3.87 -1.87
N GLY A 47 7.13 -5.06 -1.74
CA GLY A 47 8.51 -5.31 -2.11
C GLY A 47 8.78 -5.17 -3.60
N GLY A 48 7.83 -5.55 -4.46
CA GLY A 48 7.97 -5.49 -5.92
C GLY A 48 7.67 -4.12 -6.53
N PHE A 49 6.86 -3.29 -5.87
CA PHE A 49 6.39 -2.03 -6.46
C PHE A 49 6.48 -0.86 -5.49
N VAL A 50 5.68 -0.87 -4.42
CA VAL A 50 5.46 0.33 -3.60
C VAL A 50 6.72 0.75 -2.83
N GLY A 51 7.41 -0.21 -2.23
CA GLY A 51 8.67 0.00 -1.52
C GLY A 51 9.76 0.59 -2.40
N PRO A 52 10.11 -0.04 -3.55
CA PRO A 52 11.09 0.50 -4.49
C PRO A 52 10.71 1.88 -5.04
N VAL A 53 9.47 2.08 -5.48
CA VAL A 53 9.00 3.38 -5.99
C VAL A 53 9.09 4.46 -4.92
N GLY A 54 8.66 4.15 -3.69
CA GLY A 54 8.78 5.06 -2.56
C GLY A 54 10.23 5.37 -2.22
N LEU A 55 11.12 4.39 -2.32
CA LEU A 55 12.54 4.55 -2.01
C LEU A 55 13.21 5.46 -3.02
N VAL A 56 12.96 5.22 -4.32
CA VAL A 56 13.43 6.09 -5.41
C VAL A 56 12.92 7.52 -5.19
N ASN A 57 11.63 7.70 -4.90
CA ASN A 57 11.06 9.02 -4.62
C ASN A 57 11.70 9.70 -3.40
N ASN A 58 12.06 8.94 -2.36
CA ASN A 58 12.75 9.49 -1.20
C ASN A 58 14.17 9.96 -1.54
N PHE A 59 14.91 9.24 -2.37
CA PHE A 59 16.23 9.68 -2.84
C PHE A 59 16.18 10.93 -3.75
N TYR A 60 15.06 11.16 -4.43
CA TYR A 60 14.80 12.41 -5.15
C TYR A 60 14.18 13.51 -4.30
N SER A 61 13.94 13.24 -3.02
CA SER A 61 13.44 14.22 -2.06
C SER A 61 14.57 14.69 -1.15
N ASP A 62 14.48 15.91 -0.61
CA ASP A 62 15.41 16.39 0.41
C ASP A 62 15.16 15.76 1.81
N LEU A 63 14.36 14.69 1.89
CA LEU A 63 13.97 14.06 3.15
C LEU A 63 15.00 12.99 3.56
N PRO A 64 15.19 12.79 4.87
CA PRO A 64 16.04 11.71 5.35
C PRO A 64 15.44 10.34 5.02
N ILE A 65 16.29 9.31 4.92
CA ILE A 65 15.86 7.92 4.69
C ILE A 65 14.87 7.40 5.74
N GLY A 66 14.92 7.95 6.96
CA GLY A 66 13.95 7.64 8.02
C GLY A 66 12.51 8.03 7.68
N ALA A 67 12.30 9.02 6.80
CA ALA A 67 10.99 9.38 6.30
C ALA A 67 10.41 8.26 5.43
N TRP A 68 11.22 7.68 4.53
CA TRP A 68 10.81 6.51 3.76
C TRP A 68 10.48 5.31 4.65
N LEU A 69 11.25 5.08 5.71
CA LEU A 69 10.96 3.97 6.62
C LEU A 69 9.59 4.13 7.29
N LEU A 70 9.25 5.33 7.73
CA LEU A 70 7.95 5.64 8.34
C LEU A 70 6.81 5.55 7.33
N ASP A 71 6.93 6.26 6.20
CA ASP A 71 5.88 6.30 5.17
C ASP A 71 5.70 4.93 4.50
N GLY A 72 6.81 4.24 4.24
CA GLY A 72 6.84 2.89 3.69
C GLY A 72 6.23 1.86 4.64
N ALA A 73 6.56 1.91 5.94
CA ALA A 73 5.95 1.01 6.93
C ALA A 73 4.44 1.25 7.07
N TYR A 74 4.01 2.52 7.10
CA TYR A 74 2.59 2.88 7.09
C TYR A 74 1.87 2.29 5.87
N GLN A 75 2.46 2.45 4.69
CA GLN A 75 1.92 1.94 3.46
C GLN A 75 1.91 0.40 3.40
N PHE A 76 2.93 -0.25 3.94
CA PHE A 76 2.98 -1.71 4.05
C PHE A 76 1.87 -2.25 4.94
N ILE A 77 1.64 -1.62 6.11
CA ILE A 77 0.54 -2.01 7.01
C ILE A 77 -0.81 -1.85 6.32
N ASN A 78 -1.03 -0.77 5.57
CA ASN A 78 -2.25 -0.59 4.79
C ASN A 78 -2.45 -1.71 3.77
N LEU A 79 -1.41 -2.09 3.03
CA LEU A 79 -1.48 -3.20 2.07
C LEU A 79 -1.77 -4.54 2.75
N VAL A 80 -1.17 -4.80 3.91
CA VAL A 80 -1.45 -5.99 4.72
C VAL A 80 -2.92 -6.02 5.14
N LEU A 81 -3.44 -4.92 5.68
CA LEU A 81 -4.84 -4.84 6.10
C LEU A 81 -5.79 -5.03 4.91
N MET A 82 -5.53 -4.37 3.78
CA MET A 82 -6.33 -4.56 2.57
C MET A 82 -6.30 -6.01 2.09
N ALA A 83 -5.13 -6.64 2.03
CA ALA A 83 -4.99 -8.04 1.59
C ALA A 83 -5.75 -9.00 2.51
N VAL A 84 -5.62 -8.83 3.82
CA VAL A 84 -6.30 -9.68 4.82
C VAL A 84 -7.82 -9.48 4.76
N ILE A 85 -8.30 -8.24 4.64
CA ILE A 85 -9.74 -7.96 4.50
C ILE A 85 -10.29 -8.66 3.25
N VAL A 86 -9.58 -8.56 2.12
CA VAL A 86 -9.99 -9.23 0.88
C VAL A 86 -10.01 -10.75 1.05
N ALA A 87 -8.98 -11.35 1.65
CA ALA A 87 -8.92 -12.80 1.84
C ALA A 87 -9.95 -13.33 2.86
N LEU A 88 -10.47 -12.49 3.77
CA LEU A 88 -11.57 -12.85 4.67
C LEU A 88 -12.95 -12.59 4.06
N TRP A 89 -13.01 -11.82 2.98
CA TRP A 89 -14.24 -11.48 2.27
C TRP A 89 -14.57 -12.49 1.16
N LEU A 90 -13.54 -13.01 0.49
CA LEU A 90 -13.64 -14.08 -0.51
C LEU A 90 -14.05 -15.41 0.16
#